data_AF-A0A0L7R2M6-F1
#
_entry.id   AF-A0A0L7R2M6-F1
#
_cell.length_a   1.000
_cell.length_b   1.000
_cell.length_c   1.000
_cell.angle_alpha   90.00
_cell.angle_beta   90.00
_cell.angle_gamma   90.00
#
_symmetry.space_group_name_H-M   'P 1'
#
loop_
_entity.id
_entity.type
_entity.pdbx_description
1 polymer ?
#
loop_
_entity_poly.entity_id
_entity_poly.type
_entity_poly.pdbx_seq_one_letter_code
_entity_poly.pdbx_strand_id
1 'polypeptide(L)'
;MRSCFIWFFRVFVITTLVKTERAMGVKTFKHEHNIGTVLFEKCDAAKHCWTTEEFIILNSRRMFQDLLPKVKVLNCENDRYIALLMDYFHICLESVRKLSIGKTKHLMLKALADTMGGYLQVYILPLTRHSYYAGNIKYRNARKLFELYEQLKLFLRSNGAGWLSRSKEIRHAKISTIVITPPRSSVACDGIITYPACKSISLPLDSKLFTRILR
;
A
#
# COMPACT_ATOMS: atom_id res chain seq x y z
N MET A 1 -44.16 -55.50 -4.59
CA MET A 1 -43.59 -54.33 -5.29
C MET A 1 -43.41 -53.13 -4.34
N ARG A 2 -42.43 -53.18 -3.41
CA ARG A 2 -42.12 -52.04 -2.50
C ARG A 2 -40.62 -51.83 -2.22
N SER A 3 -39.74 -52.67 -2.78
CA SER A 3 -38.31 -52.66 -2.41
C SER A 3 -37.43 -51.84 -3.37
N CYS A 4 -37.86 -51.60 -4.62
CA CYS A 4 -37.04 -50.90 -5.61
C CYS A 4 -37.02 -49.37 -5.42
N PHE A 5 -38.07 -48.79 -4.83
CA PHE A 5 -38.21 -47.33 -4.67
C PHE A 5 -37.25 -46.72 -3.63
N ILE A 6 -36.80 -47.53 -2.66
CA ILE A 6 -35.94 -47.07 -1.56
C ILE A 6 -34.48 -46.89 -2.02
N TRP A 7 -34.07 -47.67 -3.04
CA TRP A 7 -32.72 -47.58 -3.59
C TRP A 7 -32.50 -46.32 -4.43
N PHE A 8 -33.50 -45.94 -5.23
CA PHE A 8 -33.45 -44.70 -6.01
C PHE A 8 -33.42 -43.45 -5.13
N PHE A 9 -34.16 -43.42 -4.01
CA PHE A 9 -34.09 -42.30 -3.07
C PHE A 9 -32.72 -42.16 -2.41
N ARG A 10 -32.04 -43.26 -2.06
CA ARG A 10 -30.68 -43.17 -1.47
C ARG A 10 -29.65 -42.67 -2.47
N VAL A 11 -29.72 -43.08 -3.74
CA VAL A 11 -28.80 -42.59 -4.78
C VAL A 11 -29.09 -41.13 -5.15
N PHE A 12 -30.36 -40.70 -5.15
CA PHE A 12 -30.73 -39.31 -5.42
C PHE A 12 -30.37 -38.37 -4.26
N VAL A 13 -30.47 -38.84 -3.01
CA VAL A 13 -30.03 -38.08 -1.83
C VAL A 13 -28.50 -37.99 -1.77
N ILE A 14 -27.76 -39.03 -2.14
CA ILE A 14 -26.28 -38.99 -2.19
C ILE A 14 -25.80 -38.10 -3.34
N THR A 15 -26.45 -38.12 -4.51
CA THR A 15 -26.05 -37.24 -5.63
C THR A 15 -26.46 -35.79 -5.42
N THR A 16 -27.53 -35.49 -4.69
CA THR A 16 -27.86 -34.11 -4.28
C THR A 16 -27.02 -33.62 -3.09
N LEU A 17 -26.63 -34.48 -2.14
CA LEU A 17 -25.66 -34.12 -1.08
C LEU A 17 -24.25 -33.89 -1.61
N VAL A 18 -23.76 -34.68 -2.56
CA VAL A 18 -22.41 -34.49 -3.15
C VAL A 18 -22.35 -33.26 -4.05
N LYS A 19 -23.48 -32.80 -4.62
CA LYS A 19 -23.50 -31.63 -5.51
C LYS A 19 -23.59 -30.28 -4.78
N THR A 20 -23.58 -30.28 -3.44
CA THR A 20 -23.74 -29.06 -2.62
C THR A 20 -22.48 -28.67 -1.83
N GLU A 21 -21.31 -29.25 -2.15
CA GLU A 21 -20.00 -28.82 -1.62
C GLU A 21 -19.08 -28.16 -2.67
N ARG A 22 -19.65 -27.64 -3.76
CA ARG A 22 -19.04 -26.54 -4.52
C ARG A 22 -19.77 -25.22 -4.31
N ALA A 23 -20.24 -24.98 -3.09
CA ALA A 23 -20.15 -23.62 -2.59
C ALA A 23 -18.65 -23.33 -2.48
N MET A 24 -18.07 -22.69 -3.51
CA MET A 24 -16.81 -22.00 -3.32
C MET A 24 -17.01 -21.19 -2.06
N GLY A 25 -16.33 -21.61 -1.00
CA GLY A 25 -16.09 -20.79 0.15
C GLY A 25 -15.32 -19.58 -0.36
N VAL A 26 -16.05 -18.61 -0.91
CA VAL A 26 -15.74 -17.21 -0.75
C VAL A 26 -15.85 -17.01 0.75
N LYS A 27 -14.82 -17.49 1.46
CA LYS A 27 -14.35 -16.78 2.64
C LYS A 27 -14.20 -15.39 2.09
N THR A 28 -15.15 -14.53 2.46
CA THR A 28 -14.98 -13.10 2.41
C THR A 28 -13.73 -12.86 3.23
N PHE A 29 -12.57 -12.94 2.57
CA PHE A 29 -11.42 -12.19 2.97
C PHE A 29 -12.00 -10.80 3.15
N LYS A 30 -12.19 -10.38 4.40
CA LYS A 30 -12.42 -8.98 4.73
C LYS A 30 -11.26 -8.28 4.03
N HIS A 31 -11.49 -7.78 2.82
CA HIS A 31 -10.45 -7.13 2.04
C HIS A 31 -9.95 -6.05 2.97
N GLU A 32 -8.69 -6.18 3.38
CA GLU A 32 -8.06 -5.17 4.19
C GLU A 32 -8.15 -3.88 3.38
N HIS A 33 -8.99 -2.99 3.90
CA HIS A 33 -9.17 -1.58 3.54
C HIS A 33 -8.78 -1.18 2.12
N ASN A 34 -9.78 -0.85 1.32
CA ASN A 34 -9.62 -0.16 0.04
C ASN A 34 -8.66 1.02 0.18
N ILE A 35 -7.55 1.02 -0.57
CA ILE A 35 -6.52 2.07 -0.56
C ILE A 35 -6.83 3.22 -1.55
N GLY A 36 -7.93 3.14 -2.28
CA GLY A 36 -8.27 4.05 -3.37
C GLY A 36 -7.51 3.74 -4.66
N THR A 37 -7.68 4.59 -5.67
CA THR A 37 -7.10 4.41 -6.99
C THR A 37 -6.98 5.76 -7.69
N VAL A 38 -5.86 6.00 -8.39
CA VAL A 38 -5.70 7.16 -9.28
C VAL A 38 -6.00 6.83 -10.74
N LEU A 39 -6.16 5.54 -11.06
CA LEU A 39 -6.41 5.09 -12.43
C LEU A 39 -7.89 5.10 -12.84
N PHE A 40 -8.79 5.14 -11.86
CA PHE A 40 -10.23 5.03 -12.09
C PHE A 40 -10.96 6.04 -11.23
N GLU A 41 -12.02 6.60 -11.79
CA GLU A 41 -12.89 7.55 -11.11
C GLU A 41 -14.11 6.84 -10.54
N LYS A 42 -14.84 7.52 -9.65
CA LYS A 42 -16.09 6.96 -9.09
C LYS A 42 -17.14 6.71 -10.17
N CYS A 43 -17.16 7.53 -11.21
CA CYS A 43 -18.07 7.38 -12.35
C CYS A 43 -17.79 6.09 -13.14
N ASP A 44 -16.55 5.59 -13.14
CA ASP A 44 -16.20 4.34 -13.83
C ASP A 44 -16.91 3.13 -13.21
N ALA A 45 -17.33 3.20 -11.94
CA ALA A 45 -18.09 2.12 -11.31
C ALA A 45 -19.46 1.89 -11.97
N ALA A 46 -20.01 2.90 -12.66
CA ALA A 46 -21.27 2.79 -13.38
C ALA A 46 -21.09 2.38 -14.86
N LYS A 47 -19.87 2.14 -15.33
CA LYS A 47 -19.62 1.70 -16.71
C LYS A 47 -20.24 0.31 -16.94
N HIS A 48 -21.02 0.21 -18.02
CA HIS A 48 -21.60 -1.06 -18.46
C HIS A 48 -20.60 -1.93 -19.23
N CYS A 49 -19.69 -1.30 -19.99
CA CYS A 49 -18.69 -1.97 -20.81
C CYS A 49 -17.28 -1.55 -20.39
N TRP A 50 -16.35 -2.51 -20.39
CA TRP A 50 -14.94 -2.30 -20.06
C TRP A 50 -14.08 -2.73 -21.24
N THR A 51 -13.03 -1.96 -21.53
CA THR A 51 -12.02 -2.40 -22.49
C THR A 51 -11.18 -3.51 -21.89
N THR A 52 -10.56 -4.34 -22.74
CA THR A 52 -9.67 -5.41 -22.30
C THR A 52 -8.51 -4.87 -21.45
N GLU A 53 -7.98 -3.70 -21.78
CA GLU A 53 -6.87 -3.07 -21.04
C GLU A 53 -7.31 -2.60 -19.65
N GLU A 54 -8.46 -1.93 -19.54
CA GLU A 54 -9.01 -1.52 -18.25
C GLU A 54 -9.32 -2.74 -17.36
N PHE A 55 -9.90 -3.80 -17.94
CA PHE A 55 -10.17 -5.04 -17.23
C PHE A 55 -8.91 -5.70 -16.70
N ILE A 56 -7.84 -5.76 -17.52
CA ILE A 56 -6.53 -6.27 -17.10
C ILE A 56 -6.01 -5.46 -15.91
N ILE A 57 -5.99 -4.12 -16.01
CA ILE A 57 -5.52 -3.26 -14.92
C ILE A 57 -6.34 -3.51 -13.66
N LEU A 58 -7.68 -3.53 -13.76
CA LEU A 58 -8.58 -3.68 -12.61
C LEU A 58 -8.39 -5.02 -11.90
N ASN A 59 -8.31 -6.11 -12.67
CA ASN A 59 -8.09 -7.44 -12.13
C ASN A 59 -6.68 -7.58 -11.49
N SER A 60 -5.65 -7.09 -12.18
CA SER A 60 -4.27 -7.09 -11.66
C SER A 60 -4.13 -6.30 -10.37
N ARG A 61 -4.76 -5.13 -10.27
CA ARG A 61 -4.76 -4.33 -9.03
C ARG A 61 -5.36 -5.10 -7.86
N ARG A 62 -6.47 -5.79 -8.08
CA ARG A 62 -7.11 -6.61 -7.05
C ARG A 62 -6.13 -7.66 -6.52
N MET A 63 -5.45 -8.36 -7.42
CA MET A 63 -4.42 -9.34 -7.03
C MET A 63 -3.23 -8.71 -6.32
N PHE A 64 -2.76 -7.55 -6.76
CA PHE A 64 -1.63 -6.87 -6.12
C PHE A 64 -1.96 -6.32 -4.73
N GLN A 65 -3.22 -5.95 -4.45
CA GLN A 65 -3.61 -5.59 -3.09
C GLN A 65 -3.41 -6.76 -2.10
N ASP A 66 -3.69 -7.99 -2.54
CA ASP A 66 -3.48 -9.18 -1.72
C ASP A 66 -1.99 -9.53 -1.52
N LEU A 67 -1.11 -9.03 -2.40
CA LEU A 67 0.34 -9.19 -2.29
C LEU A 67 0.95 -8.22 -1.26
N LEU A 68 0.27 -7.13 -0.89
CA LEU A 68 0.85 -6.15 0.02
C LEU A 68 0.88 -6.67 1.46
N PRO A 69 1.90 -6.28 2.27
CA PRO A 69 1.97 -6.68 3.66
C PRO A 69 0.74 -6.22 4.43
N LYS A 70 0.17 -7.11 5.24
CA LYS A 70 -1.01 -6.79 6.06
C LYS A 70 -0.69 -5.71 7.08
N VAL A 71 -1.62 -4.78 7.26
CA VAL A 71 -1.41 -3.59 8.14
C VAL A 71 -1.08 -4.01 9.59
N LYS A 72 -1.63 -5.14 10.05
CA LYS A 72 -1.39 -5.67 11.40
C LYS A 72 0.05 -6.10 11.67
N VAL A 73 0.82 -6.38 10.62
CA VAL A 73 2.20 -6.90 10.71
C VAL A 73 3.24 -5.76 10.55
N LEU A 74 2.78 -4.54 10.28
CA LEU A 74 3.66 -3.39 10.07
C LEU A 74 4.42 -3.03 11.35
N ASN A 75 5.75 -3.10 11.29
CA ASN A 75 6.65 -2.63 12.35
C ASN A 75 7.51 -1.46 11.86
N CYS A 76 6.89 -0.30 11.71
CA CYS A 76 7.60 0.91 11.23
C CYS A 76 8.50 1.56 12.30
N GLU A 77 8.46 1.08 13.54
CA GLU A 77 9.37 1.48 14.61
C GLU A 77 10.77 0.83 14.48
N ASN A 78 10.92 -0.14 13.57
CA ASN A 78 12.20 -0.81 13.32
C ASN A 78 12.81 -0.33 11.99
N ASP A 79 13.98 0.34 12.05
CA ASP A 79 14.73 0.80 10.87
C ASP A 79 15.02 -0.33 9.86
N ARG A 80 15.28 -1.55 10.35
CA ARG A 80 15.52 -2.72 9.49
C ARG A 80 14.25 -3.15 8.75
N TYR A 81 13.09 -3.03 9.39
CA TYR A 81 11.82 -3.37 8.74
C TYR A 81 11.55 -2.45 7.54
N ILE A 82 11.84 -1.15 7.69
CA ILE A 82 11.72 -0.19 6.59
C ILE A 82 12.63 -0.56 5.40
N ALA A 83 13.86 -0.99 5.69
CA ALA A 83 14.78 -1.45 4.64
C ALA A 83 14.24 -2.70 3.92
N LEU A 84 13.77 -3.69 4.67
CA LEU A 84 13.17 -4.91 4.10
C LEU A 84 11.91 -4.61 3.29
N LEU A 85 11.10 -3.64 3.70
CA LEU A 85 9.92 -3.21 2.95
C LEU A 85 10.31 -2.56 1.61
N MET A 86 11.38 -1.76 1.59
CA MET A 86 11.92 -1.20 0.34
C MET A 86 12.43 -2.29 -0.60
N ASP A 87 13.15 -3.29 -0.07
CA ASP A 87 13.64 -4.43 -0.86
C ASP A 87 12.46 -5.25 -1.40
N TYR A 88 11.42 -5.46 -0.60
CA TYR A 88 10.19 -6.12 -1.03
C TYR A 88 9.53 -5.40 -2.20
N PHE A 89 9.36 -4.08 -2.12
CA PHE A 89 8.79 -3.31 -3.22
C PHE A 89 9.65 -3.35 -4.48
N HIS A 90 10.98 -3.32 -4.32
CA HIS A 90 11.90 -3.48 -5.44
C HIS A 90 11.72 -4.85 -6.12
N ILE A 91 11.65 -5.94 -5.34
CA ILE A 91 11.43 -7.30 -5.85
C ILE A 91 10.09 -7.39 -6.59
N CYS A 92 9.01 -6.83 -6.05
CA CYS A 92 7.70 -6.85 -6.70
C CYS A 92 7.73 -6.13 -8.06
N LEU A 93 8.31 -4.92 -8.10
CA LEU A 93 8.45 -4.14 -9.33
C LEU A 93 9.32 -4.86 -10.37
N GLU A 94 10.45 -5.41 -9.93
CA GLU A 94 11.36 -6.15 -10.82
C GLU A 94 10.73 -7.45 -11.33
N SER A 95 9.99 -8.16 -10.49
CA SER A 95 9.30 -9.40 -10.85
C SER A 95 8.25 -9.12 -11.93
N VAL A 96 7.41 -8.10 -11.75
CA VAL A 96 6.46 -7.70 -12.80
C VAL A 96 7.21 -7.33 -14.08
N ARG A 97 8.30 -6.56 -13.98
CA ARG A 97 9.10 -6.15 -15.15
C ARG A 97 9.70 -7.31 -15.93
N LYS A 98 10.09 -8.40 -15.26
CA LYS A 98 10.71 -9.60 -15.86
C LYS A 98 9.67 -10.59 -16.39
N LEU A 99 8.55 -10.77 -15.69
CA LEU A 99 7.56 -11.80 -16.00
C LEU A 99 6.51 -11.36 -17.04
N SER A 100 6.38 -10.05 -17.29
CA SER A 100 5.42 -9.51 -18.25
C SER A 100 6.08 -9.05 -19.55
N ILE A 101 5.35 -9.16 -20.67
CA ILE A 101 5.89 -9.00 -22.03
C ILE A 101 5.03 -8.02 -22.82
N GLY A 102 5.66 -7.17 -23.64
CA GLY A 102 4.96 -6.27 -24.55
C GLY A 102 4.03 -5.27 -23.86
N LYS A 103 2.79 -5.12 -24.36
CA LYS A 103 1.82 -4.15 -23.82
C LYS A 103 1.35 -4.48 -22.40
N THR A 104 1.22 -5.77 -22.06
CA THR A 104 0.76 -6.19 -20.73
C THR A 104 1.75 -5.78 -19.64
N LYS A 105 3.04 -5.65 -19.97
CA LYS A 105 4.06 -5.16 -19.04
C LYS A 105 3.74 -3.77 -18.51
N HIS A 106 3.41 -2.84 -19.40
CA HIS A 106 3.07 -1.49 -18.98
C HIS A 106 1.79 -1.47 -18.13
N LEU A 107 0.76 -2.23 -18.53
CA LEU A 107 -0.50 -2.33 -17.79
C LEU A 107 -0.32 -2.92 -16.39
N MET A 108 0.48 -4.00 -16.26
CA MET A 108 0.78 -4.65 -14.99
C MET A 108 1.61 -3.75 -14.07
N LEU A 109 2.62 -3.06 -14.59
CA LEU A 109 3.39 -2.08 -13.82
C LEU A 109 2.50 -0.91 -13.36
N LYS A 110 1.59 -0.43 -14.22
CA LYS A 110 0.62 0.62 -13.88
C LYS A 110 -0.32 0.17 -12.75
N ALA A 111 -0.83 -1.05 -12.83
CA ALA A 111 -1.63 -1.64 -11.76
C ALA A 111 -0.86 -1.77 -10.45
N LEU A 112 0.37 -2.30 -10.48
CA LEU A 112 1.20 -2.46 -9.28
C LEU A 112 1.57 -1.11 -8.67
N ALA A 113 2.02 -0.15 -9.49
CA ALA A 113 2.41 1.18 -9.05
C ALA A 113 1.27 1.91 -8.35
N ASP A 114 0.04 1.78 -8.85
CA ASP A 114 -1.10 2.39 -8.18
C ASP A 114 -1.39 1.72 -6.83
N THR A 115 -1.38 0.39 -6.76
CA THR A 115 -1.60 -0.30 -5.48
C THR A 115 -0.53 0.02 -4.45
N MET A 116 0.74 0.09 -4.85
CA MET A 116 1.84 0.51 -3.98
C MET A 116 1.69 1.97 -3.55
N GLY A 117 1.34 2.87 -4.48
CA GLY A 117 1.18 4.29 -4.19
C GLY A 117 0.08 4.56 -3.15
N GLY A 118 -1.08 3.92 -3.32
CA GLY A 118 -2.18 4.03 -2.35
C GLY A 118 -1.80 3.45 -0.99
N TYR A 119 -1.15 2.29 -0.97
CA TYR A 119 -0.68 1.67 0.28
C TYR A 119 0.34 2.53 1.03
N LEU A 120 1.29 3.12 0.29
CA LEU A 120 2.27 4.05 0.83
C LEU A 120 1.58 5.29 1.43
N GLN A 121 0.66 5.91 0.69
CA GLN A 121 -0.06 7.10 1.14
C GLN A 121 -0.90 6.84 2.39
N VAL A 122 -1.67 5.75 2.39
CA VAL A 122 -2.63 5.46 3.46
C VAL A 122 -1.92 5.00 4.73
N TYR A 123 -0.91 4.12 4.63
CA TYR A 123 -0.32 3.44 5.78
C TYR A 123 1.14 3.81 6.03
N ILE A 124 2.02 3.59 5.06
CA ILE A 124 3.46 3.56 5.30
C ILE A 124 4.04 4.94 5.54
N LEU A 125 3.69 5.94 4.72
CA LEU A 125 4.25 7.30 4.85
C LEU A 125 3.83 7.97 6.18
N PRO A 126 2.56 7.90 6.63
CA PRO A 126 2.17 8.34 7.97
C PRO A 126 3.00 7.70 9.09
N LEU A 127 3.12 6.38 9.08
CA LEU A 127 3.85 5.61 10.09
C LEU A 127 5.36 5.91 10.09
N THR A 128 5.94 6.02 8.90
CA THR A 128 7.36 6.34 8.70
C THR A 128 7.66 7.75 9.19
N ARG A 129 6.82 8.74 8.86
CA ARG A 129 6.98 10.12 9.33
C ARG A 129 6.99 10.17 10.86
N HIS A 130 6.03 9.49 11.48
CA HIS A 130 5.92 9.41 12.93
C HIS A 130 7.14 8.75 13.56
N SER A 131 7.56 7.59 13.04
CA SER A 131 8.72 6.85 13.55
C SER A 131 10.03 7.60 13.36
N TYR A 132 10.16 8.39 12.30
CA TYR A 132 11.31 9.25 12.06
C TYR A 132 11.42 10.36 13.11
N TYR A 133 10.32 11.08 13.40
CA TYR A 133 10.33 12.11 14.43
C TYR A 133 10.50 11.55 15.84
N ALA A 134 10.09 10.30 16.08
CA ALA A 134 10.36 9.60 17.32
C ALA A 134 11.83 9.14 17.47
N GLY A 135 12.66 9.26 16.43
CA GLY A 135 14.06 8.81 16.44
C GLY A 135 14.24 7.31 16.21
N ASN A 136 13.18 6.58 15.87
CA ASN A 136 13.21 5.12 15.69
C ASN A 136 13.84 4.68 14.36
N ILE A 137 13.78 5.53 13.33
CA ILE A 137 14.28 5.21 11.99
C ILE A 137 15.23 6.29 11.46
N LYS A 138 16.19 5.88 10.64
CA LYS A 138 17.19 6.79 10.06
C LYS A 138 16.58 7.57 8.90
N TYR A 139 16.97 8.84 8.78
CA TYR A 139 16.54 9.73 7.68
C TYR A 139 16.73 9.07 6.30
N ARG A 140 17.88 8.40 6.08
CA ARG A 140 18.20 7.72 4.82
C ARG A 140 17.14 6.70 4.39
N ASN A 141 16.55 5.97 5.34
CA ASN A 141 15.59 4.90 5.05
C ASN A 141 14.19 5.48 4.89
N ALA A 142 13.82 6.43 5.74
CA ALA A 142 12.60 7.21 5.59
C ALA A 142 12.54 7.88 4.21
N ARG A 143 13.60 8.58 3.81
CA ARG A 143 13.70 9.31 2.55
C ARG A 143 13.47 8.41 1.33
N LYS A 144 14.01 7.19 1.31
CA LYS A 144 13.81 6.23 0.21
C LYS A 144 12.35 5.89 -0.05
N LEU A 145 11.53 5.78 1.01
CA LEU A 145 10.08 5.52 0.87
C LEU A 145 9.36 6.72 0.23
N PHE A 146 9.69 7.94 0.66
CA PHE A 146 9.12 9.15 0.08
C PHE A 146 9.55 9.32 -1.38
N GLU A 147 10.81 9.06 -1.71
CA GLU A 147 11.30 9.09 -3.08
C GLU A 147 10.59 8.06 -3.96
N LEU A 148 10.44 6.81 -3.50
CA LEU A 148 9.66 5.80 -4.21
C LEU A 148 8.23 6.30 -4.49
N TYR A 149 7.56 6.85 -3.49
CA TYR A 149 6.21 7.39 -3.64
C TYR A 149 6.12 8.48 -4.71
N GLU A 150 7.07 9.43 -4.74
CA GLU A 150 7.14 10.45 -5.78
C GLU A 150 7.37 9.85 -7.17
N GLN A 151 8.23 8.84 -7.30
CA GLN A 151 8.47 8.16 -8.57
C GLN A 151 7.23 7.40 -9.07
N LEU A 152 6.44 6.80 -8.17
CA LEU A 152 5.17 6.15 -8.53
C LEU A 152 4.16 7.17 -9.04
N LYS A 153 4.02 8.32 -8.37
CA LYS A 153 3.17 9.43 -8.84
C LYS A 153 3.58 9.91 -10.24
N LEU A 154 4.88 10.12 -10.47
CA LEU A 154 5.40 10.53 -11.77
C LEU A 154 5.11 9.48 -12.85
N PHE A 155 5.33 8.19 -12.55
CA PHE A 155 5.06 7.10 -13.48
C PHE A 155 3.57 7.01 -13.85
N LEU A 156 2.68 7.19 -12.87
CA LEU A 156 1.23 7.18 -13.06
C LEU A 156 0.69 8.49 -13.66
N ARG A 157 1.54 9.53 -13.77
CA ARG A 157 1.15 10.90 -14.13
C ARG A 157 0.01 11.43 -13.27
N SER A 158 0.11 11.19 -11.95
CA SER A 158 -0.91 11.57 -10.97
C SER A 158 -0.29 12.35 -9.83
N ASN A 159 -1.11 13.17 -9.16
CA ASN A 159 -0.76 13.85 -7.91
C ASN A 159 -1.10 13.00 -6.65
N GLY A 160 -1.71 11.82 -6.82
CA GLY A 160 -2.10 10.93 -5.73
C GLY A 160 -3.49 11.21 -5.14
N ALA A 161 -4.24 12.19 -5.65
CA ALA A 161 -5.53 12.59 -5.09
C ALA A 161 -6.63 11.51 -5.13
N GLY A 162 -6.50 10.52 -6.03
CA GLY A 162 -7.42 9.38 -6.13
C GLY A 162 -7.21 8.30 -5.07
N TRP A 163 -6.06 8.26 -4.40
CA TRP A 163 -5.85 7.37 -3.26
C TRP A 163 -6.53 7.91 -2.02
N LEU A 164 -6.92 7.01 -1.10
CA LEU A 164 -7.52 7.45 0.15
C LEU A 164 -6.53 8.27 0.99
N SER A 165 -7.07 9.22 1.74
CA SER A 165 -6.29 9.95 2.73
C SER A 165 -5.97 9.07 3.93
N ARG A 166 -4.98 9.50 4.72
CA ARG A 166 -4.46 8.79 5.90
C ARG A 166 -5.61 8.17 6.72
N SER A 167 -5.53 6.87 6.98
CA SER A 167 -6.44 6.21 7.91
C SER A 167 -6.27 6.82 9.30
N LYS A 168 -7.38 7.30 9.89
CA LYS A 168 -7.40 7.84 11.26
C LYS A 168 -7.09 6.77 12.32
N GLU A 169 -7.19 5.49 11.95
CA GLU A 169 -6.99 4.35 12.85
C GLU A 169 -5.53 3.91 13.01
N ILE A 170 -4.58 4.60 12.38
CA ILE A 170 -3.17 4.30 12.57
C ILE A 170 -2.81 4.67 14.00
N ARG A 171 -2.82 3.65 14.87
CA ARG A 171 -2.39 3.73 16.26
C ARG A 171 -1.06 4.47 16.30
N HIS A 172 -1.07 5.62 16.97
CA HIS A 172 0.10 6.45 17.15
C HIS A 172 1.21 5.59 17.73
N ALA A 173 2.35 5.51 17.04
CA ALA A 173 3.55 4.91 17.62
C ALA A 173 3.85 5.66 18.93
N LYS A 174 4.36 4.96 19.94
CA LYS A 174 4.55 5.57 21.26
C LYS A 174 5.70 6.58 21.17
N ILE A 175 5.38 7.87 21.01
CA ILE A 175 6.39 8.93 21.07
C ILE A 175 6.77 9.07 22.54
N SER A 176 8.06 8.85 22.85
CA SER A 176 8.60 9.23 24.15
C SER A 176 8.50 10.74 24.29
N THR A 177 7.77 11.22 25.30
CA THR A 177 7.69 12.64 25.62
C THR A 177 9.10 13.19 25.79
N ILE A 178 9.42 14.26 25.06
CA ILE A 178 10.66 15.01 25.29
C ILE A 178 10.53 15.61 26.69
N VAL A 179 11.31 15.10 27.64
CA VAL A 179 11.36 15.69 28.98
C VAL A 179 12.16 16.98 28.86
N ILE A 180 11.44 18.10 28.80
CA ILE A 180 12.07 19.42 28.88
C ILE A 180 12.46 19.62 30.34
N THR A 181 13.73 19.41 30.66
CA THR A 181 14.25 19.80 31.97
C THR A 181 14.28 21.32 32.06
N PRO A 182 13.83 21.92 33.17
CA PRO A 182 13.91 23.35 33.35
C PRO A 182 15.37 23.82 33.20
N PRO A 183 15.59 25.02 32.64
CA PRO A 183 16.94 25.54 32.45
C PRO A 183 17.65 25.60 33.80
N ARG A 184 18.87 25.03 33.87
CA ARG A 184 19.67 25.02 35.11
C ARG A 184 20.23 26.40 35.46
N SER A 185 20.15 27.37 34.54
CA SER A 185 20.60 28.74 34.72
C SER A 185 19.81 29.71 33.83
N SER A 186 19.76 30.99 34.21
CA SER A 186 19.09 32.06 33.47
C SER A 186 19.72 32.35 32.10
N VAL A 187 20.97 31.96 31.88
CA VAL A 187 21.74 32.13 30.63
C VAL A 187 21.60 30.95 29.66
N ALA A 188 20.82 29.91 29.99
CA ALA A 188 20.65 28.72 29.15
C ALA A 188 20.05 29.03 27.76
N CYS A 189 19.41 30.18 27.60
CA CYS A 189 18.77 30.61 26.35
C CYS A 189 19.65 31.55 25.50
N ASP A 190 20.80 32.02 26.01
CA ASP A 190 21.58 33.09 25.37
C ASP A 190 22.28 32.67 24.06
N GLY A 191 22.32 31.37 23.76
CA GLY A 191 22.88 30.81 22.53
C GLY A 191 21.84 30.24 21.55
N ILE A 192 20.55 30.32 21.87
CA ILE A 192 19.50 29.80 20.98
C ILE A 192 19.23 30.85 19.92
N ILE A 193 19.71 30.59 18.70
CA ILE A 193 19.39 31.41 17.53
C ILE A 193 17.90 31.20 17.21
N THR A 194 17.06 32.12 17.66
CA THR A 194 15.66 32.19 17.24
C THR A 194 15.60 32.96 15.93
N TYR A 195 15.41 32.26 14.82
CA TYR A 195 15.11 32.94 13.56
C TYR A 195 13.74 33.62 13.69
N PRO A 196 13.62 34.92 13.39
CA PRO A 196 12.31 35.55 13.29
C PRO A 196 11.48 34.77 12.28
N ALA A 197 10.23 34.45 12.63
CA ALA A 197 9.38 33.59 11.83
C ALA A 197 9.10 34.21 10.44
N CYS A 198 9.82 33.78 9.39
CA CYS A 198 9.35 33.99 8.03
C CYS A 198 9.95 33.07 6.95
N LYS A 199 9.03 32.54 6.13
CA LYS A 199 9.09 32.07 4.73
C LYS A 199 9.95 30.86 4.35
N SER A 200 9.23 29.73 4.24
CA SER A 200 9.42 28.57 3.34
C SER A 200 10.84 28.27 2.84
N ILE A 201 11.48 27.29 3.48
CA ILE A 201 12.70 26.64 3.01
C ILE A 201 12.30 25.53 2.02
N SER A 202 12.75 25.64 0.77
CA SER A 202 12.76 24.53 -0.19
C SER A 202 14.12 23.82 -0.15
N LEU A 203 14.13 22.53 0.16
CA LEU A 203 15.33 21.68 0.10
C LEU A 203 15.46 21.03 -1.28
N PRO A 204 16.67 20.98 -1.86
CA PRO A 204 16.88 20.33 -3.15
C PRO A 204 16.87 18.79 -3.00
N LEU A 205 16.02 18.15 -3.81
CA LEU A 205 15.99 16.70 -4.00
C LEU A 205 16.97 16.32 -5.13
N ASP A 206 17.95 15.46 -4.83
CA ASP A 206 18.64 14.69 -5.86
C ASP A 206 18.46 13.20 -5.55
N SER A 207 17.83 12.46 -6.48
CA SER A 207 17.44 11.05 -6.29
C SER A 207 17.59 10.27 -7.60
N LYS A 208 18.49 9.29 -7.62
CA LYS A 208 18.67 8.34 -8.74
C LYS A 208 18.79 6.92 -8.17
N LEU A 209 17.66 6.23 -8.05
CA LEU A 209 17.67 4.77 -7.82
C LEU A 209 16.46 4.05 -8.45
N PHE A 210 15.26 4.63 -8.38
CA PHE A 210 14.02 3.98 -8.85
C PHE A 210 13.66 4.27 -10.32
N THR A 211 14.20 5.34 -10.90
CA THR A 211 13.85 5.82 -12.24
C THR A 211 14.16 4.81 -13.35
N ARG A 212 15.06 3.85 -13.12
CA ARG A 212 15.42 2.81 -14.11
C ARG A 212 14.44 1.63 -14.18
N ILE A 213 13.59 1.43 -13.18
CA ILE A 213 12.65 0.29 -13.14
C ILE A 213 11.29 0.69 -13.71
N LEU A 214 10.92 1.97 -13.52
CA LEU A 214 9.65 2.54 -13.97
C LEU A 214 9.72 3.16 -15.38
N ARG A 215 10.90 3.22 -16.01
CA ARG A 215 11.07 3.46 -17.45
C ARG A 215 11.14 2.13 -18.19
#